data_AF-A0A7C5NBT7-F1
#
_entry.id   AF-A0A7C5NBT7-F1
#
_cell.length_a   1.000
_cell.length_b   1.000
_cell.length_c   1.000
_cell.angle_alpha   90.00
_cell.angle_beta   90.00
_cell.angle_gamma   90.00
#
_symmetry.space_group_name_H-M   'P 1'
#
loop_
_entity.id
_entity.type
_entity.pdbx_description
1 polymer ?
#
loop_
_entity_poly.entity_id
_entity_poly.type
_entity_poly.pdbx_seq_one_letter_code
_entity_poly.pdbx_strand_id
1 'polypeptide(L)'
;MTRVPEQVVESVVGEVSARMADPNYAQVAIGTFAQTHPDAGRYITAQSERLGGGEGVMHAVFHAQVLNECFSRHLGRAVAPIGFAALDAAALDAGASGDVVRRFADAQPSLASYVASNVDGDALRSVLALIGLAMSSAG
;
A
#
# COMPACT_ATOMS: atom_id res chain seq x y z
N MET A 1 -13.38 -11.22 -0.62
CA MET A 1 -12.63 -9.99 -0.27
C MET A 1 -13.53 -9.08 0.54
N THR A 2 -13.17 -8.79 1.79
CA THR A 2 -13.88 -7.78 2.60
C THR A 2 -13.24 -6.41 2.39
N ARG A 3 -14.06 -5.37 2.28
CA ARG A 3 -13.60 -3.99 2.10
C ARG A 3 -13.17 -3.41 3.43
N VAL A 4 -12.06 -2.67 3.46
CA VAL A 4 -11.63 -1.93 4.65
C VAL A 4 -12.59 -0.73 4.86
N PRO A 5 -13.28 -0.65 6.01
CA PRO A 5 -14.18 0.45 6.31
C PRO A 5 -13.44 1.78 6.43
N GLU A 6 -14.10 2.87 6.03
CA GLU A 6 -13.56 4.23 6.15
C GLU A 6 -13.10 4.56 7.58
N GLN A 7 -13.91 4.19 8.59
CA GLN A 7 -13.56 4.41 10.00
C GLN A 7 -12.22 3.74 10.41
N VAL A 8 -11.88 2.59 9.81
CA VAL A 8 -10.58 1.95 10.07
C VAL A 8 -9.45 2.77 9.45
N VAL A 9 -9.65 3.26 8.22
CA VAL A 9 -8.68 4.10 7.52
C VAL A 9 -8.45 5.40 8.29
N GLU A 10 -9.52 6.09 8.69
CA GLU A 10 -9.45 7.33 9.48
C GLU A 10 -8.71 7.13 10.81
N SER A 11 -9.03 6.05 11.53
CA SER A 11 -8.35 5.71 12.78
C SER A 11 -6.85 5.48 12.58
N VAL A 12 -6.47 4.71 11.56
CA VAL A 12 -5.05 4.42 11.27
C VAL A 12 -4.34 5.69 10.83
N VAL A 13 -4.93 6.48 9.93
CA VAL A 13 -4.34 7.73 9.46
C VAL A 13 -4.15 8.72 10.61
N GLY A 14 -5.13 8.86 11.50
CA GLY A 14 -4.99 9.70 12.70
C GLY A 14 -3.84 9.25 13.61
N GLU A 15 -3.70 7.94 13.84
CA GLU A 15 -2.60 7.36 14.63
C GLU A 15 -1.23 7.53 13.93
N VAL A 16 -1.17 7.36 12.61
CA VAL A 16 0.03 7.61 11.80
C VAL A 16 0.43 9.09 11.90
N SER A 17 -0.51 10.02 11.69
CA SER A 17 -0.26 11.46 11.77
C SER A 17 0.23 11.89 13.16
N ALA A 18 -0.31 11.31 14.24
CA ALA A 18 0.19 11.56 15.59
C ALA A 18 1.63 11.05 15.78
N ARG A 19 1.95 9.87 15.25
CA ARG A 19 3.30 9.26 15.32
C ARG A 19 4.34 9.98 14.46
N MET A 20 3.92 10.71 13.41
CA MET A 20 4.82 11.54 12.61
C MET A 20 5.50 12.67 13.39
N ALA A 21 5.07 12.97 14.62
CA ALA A 21 5.81 13.83 15.54
C ALA A 21 7.17 13.23 15.99
N ASP A 22 7.32 11.91 15.93
CA ASP A 22 8.62 11.23 16.12
C ASP A 22 9.42 11.25 14.81
N PRO A 23 10.61 11.89 14.78
CA PRO A 23 11.43 12.00 13.58
C PRO A 23 11.90 10.64 13.04
N ASN A 24 11.91 9.57 13.85
CA ASN A 24 12.34 8.25 13.43
C ASN A 24 11.20 7.37 12.91
N TYR A 25 9.94 7.77 13.14
CA TYR A 25 8.79 6.91 12.89
C TYR A 25 8.69 6.48 11.42
N ALA A 26 8.91 7.40 10.48
CA ALA A 26 8.86 7.08 9.05
C ALA A 26 9.91 6.01 8.67
N GLN A 27 11.13 6.11 9.20
CA GLN A 27 12.19 5.13 8.96
C GLN A 27 11.85 3.77 9.56
N VAL A 28 11.27 3.74 10.77
CA VAL A 28 10.80 2.50 11.41
C VAL A 28 9.69 1.87 10.58
N ALA A 29 8.68 2.63 10.16
CA ALA A 29 7.57 2.16 9.34
C ALA A 29 8.05 1.56 8.01
N ILE A 30 9.00 2.23 7.33
CA ILE A 30 9.62 1.73 6.11
C ILE A 30 10.35 0.41 6.36
N GLY A 31 11.16 0.35 7.43
CA GLY A 31 11.88 -0.86 7.82
C GLY A 31 10.95 -2.03 8.15
N THR A 32 9.87 -1.77 8.88
CA THR A 32 8.84 -2.77 9.21
C THR A 32 8.22 -3.34 7.94
N PHE A 33 7.79 -2.49 7.00
CA PHE A 33 7.20 -2.99 5.76
C PHE A 33 8.16 -3.85 4.96
N ALA A 34 9.41 -3.41 4.80
CA ALA A 34 10.42 -4.16 4.06
C ALA A 34 10.73 -5.52 4.69
N GLN A 35 10.61 -5.65 6.02
CA GLN A 35 10.79 -6.93 6.72
C GLN A 35 9.56 -7.83 6.60
N THR A 36 8.35 -7.28 6.68
CA THR A 36 7.10 -8.05 6.60
C THR A 36 6.76 -8.47 5.15
N HIS A 37 7.06 -7.62 4.17
CA HIS A 37 6.78 -7.86 2.75
C HIS A 37 8.05 -7.66 1.89
N PRO A 38 9.07 -8.52 2.02
CA PRO A 38 10.37 -8.31 1.38
C PRO A 38 10.29 -8.26 -0.16
N ASP A 39 9.46 -9.11 -0.77
CA ASP A 39 9.28 -9.11 -2.23
C ASP A 39 8.50 -7.89 -2.72
N ALA A 40 7.49 -7.44 -1.98
CA ALA A 40 6.82 -6.17 -2.26
C ALA A 40 7.79 -4.98 -2.15
N GLY A 41 8.67 -4.96 -1.15
CA GLY A 41 9.72 -3.96 -1.02
C GLY A 41 10.71 -3.96 -2.19
N ARG A 42 11.13 -5.15 -2.65
CA ARG A 42 11.97 -5.31 -3.86
C ARG A 42 11.24 -4.82 -5.11
N TYR A 43 9.96 -5.16 -5.27
CA TYR A 43 9.14 -4.67 -6.38
C TYR A 43 9.08 -3.15 -6.41
N ILE A 44 8.77 -2.50 -5.28
CA ILE A 44 8.73 -1.03 -5.18
C ILE A 44 10.10 -0.43 -5.51
N THR A 45 11.19 -1.02 -5.01
CA THR A 45 12.56 -0.59 -5.32
C THR A 45 12.87 -0.69 -6.80
N ALA A 46 12.39 -1.74 -7.49
CA ALA A 46 12.55 -1.87 -8.94
C ALA A 46 11.80 -0.80 -9.74
N GLN A 47 10.84 -0.08 -9.12
CA GLN A 47 10.16 1.07 -9.72
C GLN A 47 10.89 2.40 -9.48
N SER A 48 12.09 2.40 -8.89
CA SER A 48 12.82 3.61 -8.46
C SER A 48 12.85 4.71 -9.52
N GLU A 49 13.25 4.42 -10.76
CA GLU A 49 13.32 5.42 -11.82
C GLU A 49 11.95 6.07 -12.10
N ARG A 50 10.87 5.27 -12.10
CA ARG A 50 9.50 5.75 -12.30
C ARG A 50 8.97 6.54 -11.11
N LEU A 51 9.49 6.30 -9.92
CA LEU A 51 9.10 6.97 -8.68
C LEU A 51 9.94 8.22 -8.39
N GLY A 52 10.92 8.56 -9.23
CA GLY A 52 11.80 9.71 -8.98
C GLY A 52 12.98 9.40 -8.06
N GLY A 53 13.42 8.14 -7.99
CA GLY A 53 14.59 7.70 -7.24
C GLY A 53 14.27 7.22 -5.81
N GLY A 54 15.30 7.23 -4.97
CA GLY A 54 15.25 6.67 -3.62
C GLY A 54 14.20 7.31 -2.70
N GLU A 55 13.98 8.63 -2.82
CA GLU A 55 12.94 9.34 -2.05
C GLU A 55 11.54 8.83 -2.41
N GLY A 56 11.24 8.69 -3.71
CA GLY A 56 9.97 8.14 -4.17
C GLY A 56 9.75 6.69 -3.73
N VAL A 57 10.81 5.88 -3.71
CA VAL A 57 10.77 4.52 -3.15
C VAL A 57 10.43 4.54 -1.66
N MET A 58 11.10 5.39 -0.87
CA MET A 58 10.81 5.51 0.57
C MET A 58 9.36 5.95 0.81
N HIS A 59 8.88 6.92 0.03
CA HIS A 59 7.49 7.40 0.10
C HIS A 59 6.49 6.28 -0.23
N ALA A 60 6.74 5.50 -1.28
CA ALA A 60 5.93 4.34 -1.64
C ALA A 60 5.89 3.27 -0.54
N VAL A 61 7.05 2.93 0.03
CA VAL A 61 7.12 1.93 1.10
C VAL A 61 6.39 2.41 2.35
N PHE A 62 6.52 3.68 2.70
CA PHE A 62 5.79 4.27 3.83
C PHE A 62 4.28 4.16 3.65
N HIS A 63 3.74 4.59 2.50
CA HIS A 63 2.29 4.48 2.26
C HIS A 63 1.82 3.03 2.15
N ALA A 64 2.64 2.12 1.61
CA ALA A 64 2.34 0.70 1.62
C ALA A 64 2.24 0.14 3.06
N GLN A 65 3.05 0.64 3.99
CA GLN A 65 2.92 0.31 5.41
C GLN A 65 1.60 0.80 6.00
N VAL A 66 1.14 2.01 5.66
CA VAL A 66 -0.16 2.52 6.12
C VAL A 66 -1.30 1.64 5.60
N LEU A 67 -1.23 1.20 4.34
CA LEU A 67 -2.21 0.23 3.79
C LEU A 67 -2.17 -1.10 4.56
N ASN A 68 -0.98 -1.62 4.85
CA ASN A 68 -0.79 -2.84 5.62
C ASN A 68 -1.39 -2.73 7.04
N GLU A 69 -1.19 -1.60 7.72
CA GLU A 69 -1.79 -1.33 9.04
C GLU A 69 -3.33 -1.31 8.95
N CYS A 70 -3.89 -0.67 7.93
CA CYS A 70 -5.34 -0.67 7.67
C CYS A 70 -5.90 -2.09 7.50
N PHE A 71 -5.26 -2.90 6.64
CA PHE A 71 -5.69 -4.29 6.44
C PHE A 71 -5.52 -5.13 7.70
N SER A 72 -4.39 -5.01 8.40
CA SER A 72 -4.13 -5.78 9.61
C SER A 72 -5.15 -5.48 10.71
N ARG A 73 -5.51 -4.20 10.87
CA ARG A 73 -6.53 -3.77 11.84
C ARG A 73 -7.93 -4.26 11.47
N HIS A 74 -8.30 -4.17 10.19
CA HIS A 74 -9.59 -4.66 9.70
C HIS A 74 -9.73 -6.18 9.83
N LEU A 75 -8.67 -6.94 9.53
CA LEU A 75 -8.68 -8.39 9.61
C LEU A 75 -8.51 -8.92 11.04
N GLY A 76 -8.10 -8.08 11.99
CA GLY A 76 -7.77 -8.47 13.36
C GLY A 76 -6.54 -9.38 13.47
N ARG A 77 -5.69 -9.42 12.43
CA ARG A 77 -4.49 -10.25 12.32
C ARG A 77 -3.50 -9.61 11.34
N ALA A 78 -2.23 -10.00 11.41
CA ALA A 78 -1.25 -9.57 10.43
C ALA A 78 -1.63 -10.03 9.00
N VAL A 79 -1.37 -9.16 8.01
CA VAL A 79 -1.44 -9.52 6.59
C VAL A 79 -0.30 -10.49 6.28
N ALA A 80 -0.58 -11.53 5.50
CA ALA A 80 0.45 -12.46 5.07
C ALA A 80 1.48 -11.75 4.16
N PRO A 81 2.77 -12.14 4.20
CA PRO A 81 3.76 -11.61 3.28
C PRO A 81 3.32 -11.75 1.82
N ILE A 82 3.54 -10.71 1.02
CA ILE A 82 3.11 -10.66 -0.38
C ILE A 82 4.33 -10.93 -1.25
N GLY A 83 4.27 -12.04 -1.98
CA GLY A 83 5.28 -12.42 -2.97
C GLY A 83 4.96 -11.91 -4.38
N PHE A 84 5.91 -12.08 -5.30
CA PHE A 84 5.73 -11.71 -6.71
C PHE A 84 4.51 -12.36 -7.37
N ALA A 85 4.18 -13.62 -7.04
CA ALA A 85 3.01 -14.30 -7.59
C ALA A 85 1.68 -13.56 -7.27
N ALA A 86 1.56 -12.96 -6.08
CA ALA A 86 0.38 -12.18 -5.71
C ALA A 86 0.34 -10.82 -6.42
N LEU A 87 1.50 -10.20 -6.64
CA LEU A 87 1.62 -8.97 -7.45
C LEU A 87 1.25 -9.24 -8.91
N ASP A 88 1.74 -10.33 -9.49
CA ASP A 88 1.43 -10.73 -10.86
C ASP A 88 -0.05 -11.06 -11.01
N ALA A 89 -0.64 -11.79 -10.06
CA ALA A 89 -2.08 -12.08 -10.07
C ALA A 89 -2.92 -10.78 -9.99
N ALA A 90 -2.55 -9.84 -9.12
CA ALA A 90 -3.20 -8.54 -9.02
C ALA A 90 -3.04 -7.72 -10.31
N ALA A 91 -1.87 -7.78 -10.95
CA ALA A 91 -1.58 -7.09 -12.20
C ALA A 91 -2.37 -7.68 -13.38
N LEU A 92 -2.53 -9.01 -13.44
CA LEU A 92 -3.34 -9.69 -14.45
C LEU A 92 -4.83 -9.37 -14.30
N ASP A 93 -5.35 -9.41 -13.07
CA ASP A 93 -6.74 -9.03 -12.77
C ASP A 93 -7.00 -7.56 -13.13
N ALA A 94 -6.06 -6.67 -12.81
CA ALA A 94 -6.11 -5.28 -13.23
C ALA A 94 -5.97 -5.11 -14.75
N GLY A 95 -5.13 -5.90 -15.41
CA GLY A 95 -4.91 -5.88 -16.87
C GLY A 95 -6.16 -6.21 -17.67
N ALA A 96 -7.02 -7.11 -17.15
CA ALA A 96 -8.35 -7.35 -17.73
C ALA A 96 -9.27 -6.12 -17.68
N SER A 97 -9.02 -5.20 -16.74
CA SER A 97 -9.78 -3.98 -16.51
C SER A 97 -9.16 -2.70 -17.10
N GLY A 98 -7.90 -2.79 -17.59
CA GLY A 98 -7.13 -1.72 -18.21
C GLY A 98 -6.58 -0.64 -17.26
N ASP A 99 -6.95 -0.66 -15.98
CA ASP A 99 -6.61 0.39 -15.02
C ASP A 99 -6.55 -0.18 -13.59
N VAL A 100 -5.32 -0.33 -13.07
CA VAL A 100 -5.06 -0.84 -11.71
C VAL A 100 -5.60 0.09 -10.62
N VAL A 101 -5.60 1.40 -10.85
CA VAL A 101 -6.08 2.39 -9.88
C VAL A 101 -7.59 2.30 -9.77
N ARG A 102 -8.29 2.23 -10.91
CA ARG A 102 -9.74 2.01 -10.94
C ARG A 102 -10.11 0.68 -10.29
N ARG A 103 -9.40 -0.39 -10.62
CA ARG A 103 -9.64 -1.71 -10.03
C ARG A 103 -9.47 -1.71 -8.51
N PHE A 104 -8.48 -0.98 -8.00
CA PHE A 104 -8.28 -0.77 -6.57
C PHE A 104 -9.39 0.06 -5.95
N ALA A 105 -9.87 1.11 -6.60
CA ALA A 105 -11.01 1.90 -6.14
C ALA A 105 -12.31 1.06 -6.04
N ASP A 106 -12.55 0.17 -7.00
CA ASP A 106 -13.71 -0.73 -6.99
C ASP A 106 -13.64 -1.77 -5.84
N ALA A 107 -12.43 -2.28 -5.56
CA ALA A 107 -12.21 -3.26 -4.49
C ALA A 107 -12.14 -2.63 -3.10
N GLN A 108 -11.45 -1.50 -2.95
CA GLN A 108 -11.09 -0.88 -1.68
C GLN A 108 -11.28 0.65 -1.75
N PRO A 109 -12.54 1.13 -1.83
CA PRO A 109 -12.84 2.54 -2.08
C PRO A 109 -12.24 3.49 -1.03
N SER A 110 -12.30 3.13 0.25
CA SER A 110 -11.75 3.93 1.34
C SER A 110 -10.22 4.10 1.24
N LEU A 111 -9.50 3.00 0.93
CA LEU A 111 -8.06 3.03 0.77
C LEU A 111 -7.63 3.75 -0.52
N ALA A 112 -8.40 3.59 -1.60
CA ALA A 112 -8.16 4.33 -2.83
C ALA A 112 -8.35 5.84 -2.64
N SER A 113 -9.38 6.26 -1.87
CA SER A 113 -9.58 7.66 -1.48
C SER A 113 -8.41 8.21 -0.65
N TYR A 114 -7.92 7.41 0.31
CA TYR A 114 -6.72 7.75 1.08
C TYR A 114 -5.50 7.97 0.17
N VAL A 115 -5.20 7.01 -0.73
CA VAL A 115 -4.07 7.13 -1.67
C VAL A 115 -4.25 8.36 -2.56
N ALA A 116 -5.43 8.60 -3.12
CA ALA A 116 -5.69 9.76 -3.97
C ALA A 116 -5.46 11.09 -3.24
N SER A 117 -5.76 11.15 -1.94
CA SER A 117 -5.67 12.38 -1.13
C SER A 117 -4.29 12.63 -0.50
N ASN A 118 -3.47 11.59 -0.32
CA ASN A 118 -2.20 11.69 0.40
C ASN A 118 -0.97 11.48 -0.48
N VAL A 119 -1.16 11.09 -1.74
CA VAL A 119 -0.08 10.71 -2.65
C VAL A 119 -0.20 11.47 -3.96
N ASP A 120 0.90 12.11 -4.33
CA ASP A 120 1.07 12.77 -5.61
C ASP A 120 1.76 11.86 -6.64
N GLY A 121 1.31 11.95 -7.89
CA GLY A 121 1.92 11.26 -9.03
C GLY A 121 1.25 9.92 -9.38
N ASP A 122 0.92 9.76 -10.67
CA ASP A 122 0.21 8.60 -11.19
C ASP A 122 1.01 7.30 -11.03
N ALA A 123 2.34 7.37 -11.16
CA ALA A 123 3.22 6.22 -10.97
C ALA A 123 3.13 5.66 -9.55
N LEU A 124 3.17 6.55 -8.55
CA LEU A 124 3.12 6.16 -7.14
C LEU A 124 1.73 5.62 -6.76
N ARG A 125 0.66 6.27 -7.21
CA ARG A 125 -0.72 5.78 -7.05
C ARG A 125 -0.90 4.40 -7.67
N SER A 126 -0.35 4.17 -8.87
CA SER A 126 -0.43 2.88 -9.56
C SER A 126 0.30 1.76 -8.81
N VAL A 127 1.49 2.05 -8.27
CA VAL A 127 2.25 1.09 -7.45
C VAL A 127 1.48 0.74 -6.17
N LEU A 128 0.97 1.74 -5.45
CA LEU A 128 0.21 1.52 -4.22
C LEU A 128 -1.11 0.78 -4.46
N ALA A 129 -1.79 1.07 -5.57
CA ALA A 129 -3.00 0.37 -5.97
C ALA A 129 -2.73 -1.12 -6.22
N LEU A 130 -1.65 -1.46 -6.91
CA LEU A 130 -1.26 -2.85 -7.14
C LEU A 130 -0.95 -3.58 -5.82
N ILE A 131 -0.18 -2.93 -4.95
CA ILE A 131 0.18 -3.47 -3.63
C ILE A 131 -1.08 -3.70 -2.78
N GLY A 132 -2.00 -2.72 -2.75
CA GLY A 132 -3.26 -2.83 -2.03
C GLY A 132 -4.18 -3.94 -2.57
N LEU A 133 -4.21 -4.15 -3.88
CA LEU A 133 -4.92 -5.28 -4.49
C LEU A 133 -4.30 -6.62 -4.09
N ALA A 134 -2.97 -6.73 -4.10
CA ALA A 134 -2.26 -7.93 -3.68
C ALA A 134 -2.52 -8.23 -2.18
N MET A 135 -2.48 -7.22 -1.30
CA MET A 135 -2.86 -7.34 0.12
C MET A 135 -4.28 -7.84 0.29
N SER A 136 -5.23 -7.25 -0.45
CA SER A 136 -6.64 -7.61 -0.37
C SER A 136 -6.90 -9.06 -0.78
N SER A 137 -6.00 -9.67 -1.56
CA SER A 137 -6.10 -11.06 -2.02
C SER A 137 -5.40 -12.07 -1.09
N ALA A 138 -4.49 -11.60 -0.23
CA ALA A 138 -3.76 -12.41 0.75
C ALA A 138 -4.48 -12.57 2.11
N GLY A 139 -5.66 -11.96 2.25
CA GLY A 139 -6.51 -11.94 3.45
C GLY A 139 -7.59 -13.02 3.48
#